data_AF-A0A2G2YUW6-F1
#
_entry.id   AF-A0A2G2YUW6-F1
#
_cell.length_a   1.000
_cell.length_b   1.000
_cell.length_c   1.000
_cell.angle_alpha   90.00
_cell.angle_beta   90.00
_cell.angle_gamma   90.00
#
_symmetry.space_group_name_H-M   'P 1'
#
loop_
_entity.id
_entity.type
_entity.pdbx_description
1 polymer ?
#
loop_
_entity_poly.entity_id
_entity_poly.type
_entity_poly.pdbx_seq_one_letter_code
_entity_poly.pdbx_strand_id
1 'polypeptide(L)'
;MAQNGVIVEMKSLNNNNNNNGNYGIRVSWDSELGFYADVGDEQLWIDVLRTTLEYGLAPVSWTDYLYLTVGGTLSNAGISGQTFQHGPQISNVHEMDVITDGMIECQQ
;
A
#
# COMPACT_ATOMS: atom_id res chain seq x y z
N MET A 1 -23.58 -3.56 -1.81
CA MET A 1 -23.65 -4.01 -0.41
C MET A 1 -23.61 -5.53 -0.39
N ALA A 2 -22.84 -6.13 0.52
CA ALA A 2 -22.80 -7.57 0.67
C ALA A 2 -24.09 -8.06 1.36
N GLN A 3 -25.05 -8.54 0.57
CA GLN A 3 -26.32 -9.04 1.11
C GLN A 3 -26.05 -10.28 1.97
N ASN A 4 -26.35 -10.22 3.28
CA ASN A 4 -26.10 -11.28 4.26
C ASN A 4 -24.61 -11.70 4.39
N GLY A 5 -23.68 -10.80 4.04
CA GLY A 5 -22.25 -11.03 4.16
C GLY A 5 -21.64 -10.30 5.35
N VAL A 6 -20.37 -10.61 5.64
CA VAL A 6 -19.51 -9.81 6.54
C VAL A 6 -18.68 -8.87 5.68
N ILE A 7 -18.63 -7.59 6.05
CA ILE A 7 -17.77 -6.59 5.42
C ILE A 7 -16.69 -6.22 6.43
N VAL A 8 -15.44 -6.34 6.03
CA VAL A 8 -14.30 -5.87 6.83
C VAL A 8 -14.05 -4.41 6.45
N GLU A 9 -14.29 -3.50 7.39
CA GLU A 9 -13.93 -2.10 7.21
C GLU A 9 -12.42 -1.93 7.45
N MET A 10 -11.61 -2.13 6.40
CA MET A 10 -10.15 -2.12 6.50
C MET A 10 -9.61 -0.82 7.11
N LYS A 11 -10.23 0.33 6.84
CA LYS A 11 -9.87 1.63 7.42
C LYS A 11 -9.85 1.65 8.96
N SER A 12 -10.62 0.77 9.61
CA SER A 12 -10.62 0.63 11.07
C SER A 12 -9.28 0.17 11.64
N LEU A 13 -8.41 -0.48 10.85
CA LEU A 13 -7.05 -0.85 11.25
C LEU A 13 -6.20 0.37 11.62
N ASN A 14 -6.50 1.53 11.01
CA ASN A 14 -5.80 2.78 11.30
C ASN A 14 -6.22 3.41 12.66
N ASN A 15 -7.41 3.08 13.19
CA ASN A 15 -7.96 3.73 14.40
C ASN A 15 -7.31 3.29 15.71
N ASN A 16 -6.54 2.21 15.73
CA ASN A 16 -5.81 1.80 16.94
C ASN A 16 -4.57 2.66 17.21
N ASN A 17 -4.24 3.59 16.31
CA ASN A 17 -3.01 4.39 16.33
C ASN A 17 -3.19 5.76 17.02
N ASN A 18 -3.96 5.84 18.12
CA ASN A 18 -4.09 7.05 18.96
C ASN A 18 -2.77 7.53 19.61
N ASN A 19 -1.64 6.89 19.29
CA ASN A 19 -0.31 7.22 19.78
C ASN A 19 0.61 7.66 18.62
N ASN A 20 0.37 8.83 18.02
CA ASN A 20 1.29 9.70 17.24
C ASN A 20 2.29 9.06 16.23
N GLY A 21 2.14 7.79 15.88
CA GLY A 21 3.04 7.03 15.01
C GLY A 21 2.23 6.52 13.83
N ASN A 22 2.71 6.81 12.62
CA ASN A 22 2.11 6.34 11.38
C ASN A 22 2.44 4.83 11.18
N TYR A 23 1.94 3.96 12.06
CA TYR A 23 2.32 2.53 12.10
C TYR A 23 1.95 1.75 10.83
N GLY A 24 1.05 2.29 9.99
CA GLY A 24 0.67 1.69 8.73
C GLY A 24 1.60 2.01 7.56
N ILE A 25 2.60 2.90 7.72
CA ILE A 25 3.55 3.25 6.66
C ILE A 25 4.95 3.39 7.25
N ARG A 26 5.87 2.49 6.87
CA ARG A 26 7.27 2.52 7.31
C ARG A 26 8.20 2.55 6.11
N VAL A 27 8.99 3.60 6.01
CA VAL A 27 10.04 3.71 4.97
C VAL A 27 11.32 3.06 5.49
N SER A 28 11.88 2.16 4.70
CA SER A 28 13.06 1.36 5.02
C SER A 28 14.06 1.39 3.86
N TRP A 29 15.30 0.98 4.15
CA TRP A 29 16.35 0.83 3.14
C TRP A 29 17.01 -0.53 3.31
N ASP A 30 17.22 -1.20 2.19
CA ASP A 30 17.97 -2.45 2.09
C ASP A 30 19.04 -2.34 0.99
N SER A 31 20.15 -3.05 1.17
CA SER A 31 21.28 -3.01 0.23
C SER A 31 20.99 -3.66 -1.13
N GLU A 32 20.07 -4.62 -1.18
CA GLU A 32 19.70 -5.36 -2.38
C GLU A 32 18.48 -4.72 -3.06
N LEU A 33 17.49 -4.26 -2.29
CA LEU A 33 16.23 -3.68 -2.81
C LEU A 33 16.26 -2.15 -2.98
N GLY A 34 17.17 -1.46 -2.28
CA GLY A 34 17.17 0.01 -2.20
C GLY A 34 16.13 0.52 -1.20
N PHE A 35 15.53 1.68 -1.49
CA PHE A 35 14.47 2.25 -0.63
C PHE A 35 13.12 1.63 -0.97
N TYR A 36 12.41 1.17 0.06
CA TYR A 36 11.06 0.63 -0.03
C TYR A 36 10.21 1.13 1.13
N ALA A 37 8.90 0.90 1.05
CA ALA A 37 7.98 1.24 2.13
C ALA A 37 7.06 0.06 2.42
N ASP A 38 7.01 -0.35 3.69
CA ASP A 38 6.01 -1.29 4.19
C ASP A 38 4.73 -0.50 4.43
N VAL A 39 3.64 -0.91 3.78
CA VAL A 39 2.39 -0.18 3.80
C VAL A 39 1.22 -1.11 4.10
N GLY A 40 0.41 -0.75 5.10
CA GLY A 40 -0.85 -1.41 5.38
C GLY A 40 -1.85 -1.20 4.24
N ASP A 41 -2.56 -2.26 3.86
CA ASP A 41 -3.52 -2.24 2.75
C ASP A 41 -4.67 -1.23 2.94
N GLU A 42 -4.96 -0.86 4.19
CA GLU A 42 -5.97 0.13 4.53
C GLU A 42 -5.54 1.58 4.25
N GLN A 43 -4.24 1.82 4.05
CA GLN A 43 -3.69 3.14 3.85
C GLN A 43 -4.05 3.69 2.47
N LEU A 44 -4.20 5.01 2.39
CA LEU A 44 -4.43 5.70 1.13
C LEU A 44 -3.11 6.08 0.46
N TRP A 45 -3.07 6.05 -0.86
CA TRP A 45 -1.88 6.48 -1.61
C TRP A 45 -1.46 7.93 -1.32
N ILE A 46 -2.40 8.81 -0.95
CA ILE A 46 -2.07 10.18 -0.50
C ILE A 46 -1.25 10.19 0.80
N ASP A 47 -1.51 9.27 1.72
CA ASP A 47 -0.79 9.18 3.00
C ASP A 47 0.57 8.50 2.81
N VAL A 48 0.65 7.51 1.90
CA VAL A 48 1.92 6.95 1.43
C VAL A 48 2.81 8.04 0.87
N LEU A 49 2.29 8.85 -0.06
CA LEU A 49 3.02 9.97 -0.66
C LEU A 49 3.53 10.95 0.40
N ARG A 50 2.66 11.37 1.33
CA ARG A 50 3.04 12.32 2.39
C ARG A 50 4.18 11.78 3.23
N THR A 51 4.07 10.52 3.65
CA THR A 51 5.07 9.88 4.50
C THR A 51 6.39 9.69 3.76
N THR A 52 6.39 9.21 2.52
CA THR A 52 7.62 9.02 1.75
C THR A 52 8.32 10.34 1.42
N LEU A 53 7.54 11.42 1.22
CA LEU A 53 8.09 12.76 0.97
C LEU A 53 8.87 13.32 2.17
N GLU A 54 8.55 12.92 3.40
CA GLU A 54 9.35 13.29 4.59
C GLU A 54 10.79 12.75 4.49
N TYR A 55 11.00 11.68 3.72
CA TYR A 55 12.30 11.08 3.42
C TYR A 55 12.86 11.53 2.05
N GLY A 56 12.17 12.42 1.33
CA GLY A 56 12.55 12.85 -0.02
C GLY A 56 12.29 11.79 -1.11
N LEU A 57 11.41 10.83 -0.84
CA LEU A 57 11.09 9.70 -1.72
C LEU A 57 9.63 9.75 -2.18
N ALA A 58 9.34 9.03 -3.26
CA ALA A 58 7.98 8.86 -3.76
C ALA A 58 7.85 7.51 -4.49
N PRO A 59 6.69 6.82 -4.41
CA PRO A 59 6.38 5.71 -5.29
C PRO A 59 6.59 6.05 -6.76
N VAL A 60 7.11 5.07 -7.52
CA VAL A 60 7.35 5.23 -8.97
C VAL A 60 6.06 5.05 -9.78
N SER A 61 5.07 4.35 -9.20
CA SER A 61 3.79 4.04 -9.84
C SER A 61 2.56 4.49 -9.04
N TRP A 62 1.66 5.19 -9.73
CA TRP A 62 0.50 5.93 -9.22
C TRP A 62 -0.80 5.57 -9.94
N THR A 63 -1.91 5.97 -9.33
CA THR A 63 -3.23 6.15 -9.93
C THR A 63 -3.52 7.64 -10.13
N ASP A 64 -4.41 7.99 -11.06
CA ASP A 64 -4.81 9.39 -11.30
C ASP A 64 -5.54 10.02 -10.09
N TYR A 65 -6.02 9.19 -9.16
CA TYR A 65 -6.69 9.60 -7.93
C TYR A 65 -6.05 8.93 -6.72
N LEU A 66 -5.57 9.74 -5.76
CA LEU A 66 -4.76 9.29 -4.63
C LEU A 66 -5.55 8.89 -3.37
N TYR A 67 -6.86 9.15 -3.33
CA TYR A 67 -7.72 8.70 -2.23
C TYR A 67 -8.29 7.30 -2.50
N LEU A 68 -7.41 6.41 -2.98
CA LEU A 68 -7.65 4.98 -3.12
C LEU A 68 -6.75 4.24 -2.14
N THR A 69 -7.23 3.12 -1.63
CA THR A 69 -6.43 2.28 -0.72
C THR A 69 -5.39 1.47 -1.49
N VAL A 70 -4.26 1.17 -0.85
CA VAL A 70 -3.19 0.37 -1.43
C VAL A 70 -3.70 -1.02 -1.85
N GLY A 71 -4.28 -1.77 -0.92
CA GLY A 71 -4.78 -3.12 -1.22
C GLY A 71 -5.88 -3.14 -2.28
N GLY A 72 -6.70 -2.08 -2.36
CA GLY A 72 -7.74 -1.94 -3.38
C GLY A 72 -7.17 -1.77 -4.79
N THR A 73 -6.10 -1.00 -4.94
CA THR A 73 -5.42 -0.82 -6.23
C THR A 73 -4.59 -2.03 -6.65
N LEU A 74 -3.91 -2.68 -5.71
CA LEU A 74 -3.09 -3.87 -5.96
C LEU A 74 -3.94 -5.10 -6.32
N SER A 75 -5.17 -5.19 -5.79
CA SER A 75 -6.13 -6.23 -6.19
C SER A 75 -6.62 -6.09 -7.64
N ASN A 76 -6.41 -4.93 -8.28
CA ASN A 76 -6.83 -4.66 -9.65
C ASN A 76 -5.64 -4.51 -10.62
N ALA A 77 -4.83 -3.45 -10.45
CA ALA A 77 -3.61 -3.17 -11.20
C ALA A 77 -2.91 -1.87 -10.72
N GLY A 78 -3.68 -0.77 -10.61
CA GLY A 78 -3.16 0.57 -10.35
C GLY A 78 -2.42 1.17 -11.55
N ILE A 79 -3.14 1.83 -12.46
CA ILE A 79 -2.62 2.35 -13.74
C ILE A 79 -2.72 3.87 -13.77
N SER A 80 -1.71 4.53 -14.34
CA SER A 80 -1.70 5.96 -14.67
C SER A 80 -0.70 6.23 -15.81
N GLY A 81 -0.44 7.50 -16.12
CA GLY A 81 0.45 7.93 -17.20
C GLY A 81 1.92 7.50 -17.05
N GLN A 82 2.33 7.00 -15.89
CA GLN A 82 3.69 6.49 -15.65
C GLN A 82 3.85 4.99 -15.94
N THR A 83 2.73 4.27 -16.15
CA THR A 83 2.69 2.83 -16.38
C THR A 83 3.47 2.38 -17.63
N PHE A 84 3.64 3.24 -18.65
CA PHE A 84 4.42 2.88 -19.83
C PHE A 84 5.92 2.68 -19.54
N GLN A 85 6.43 3.33 -18.48
CA GLN A 85 7.85 3.29 -18.12
C GLN A 85 8.10 2.38 -16.91
N HIS A 86 7.24 2.45 -15.89
CA HIS A 86 7.43 1.76 -14.62
C HIS A 86 6.49 0.56 -14.43
N GLY A 87 5.58 0.31 -15.37
CA GLY A 87 4.53 -0.67 -15.19
C GLY A 87 3.43 -0.21 -14.21
N PRO A 88 2.36 -1.00 -14.06
CA PRO A 88 1.30 -0.73 -13.09
C PRO A 88 1.81 -0.87 -11.64
N GLN A 89 1.03 -0.43 -10.66
CA GLN A 89 1.39 -0.54 -9.23
C GLN A 89 1.69 -1.98 -8.83
N ILE A 90 0.95 -2.96 -9.37
CA ILE A 90 1.17 -4.40 -9.12
C ILE A 90 2.54 -4.92 -9.56
N SER A 91 3.26 -4.20 -10.43
CA SER A 91 4.61 -4.55 -10.87
C SER A 91 5.71 -3.90 -10.02
N ASN A 92 5.33 -3.10 -9.02
CA ASN A 92 6.23 -2.34 -8.15
C ASN A 92 6.00 -2.72 -6.68
N VAL A 93 5.83 -4.01 -6.41
CA VAL A 93 5.66 -4.59 -5.07
C VAL A 93 6.67 -5.71 -4.90
N HIS A 94 7.44 -5.68 -3.80
CA HIS A 94 8.43 -6.72 -3.50
C HIS A 94 7.78 -7.93 -2.82
N GLU A 95 6.96 -7.68 -1.81
CA GLU A 95 6.30 -8.70 -1.01
C GLU A 95 4.98 -8.20 -0.42
N MET A 96 4.13 -9.13 0.03
CA MET A 96 2.83 -8.85 0.63
C MET A 96 2.43 -9.92 1.64
N ASP A 97 1.92 -9.48 2.78
CA ASP A 97 1.28 -10.34 3.78
C ASP A 97 -0.19 -10.59 3.44
N VAL A 98 -0.57 -11.85 3.28
CA VAL A 98 -1.91 -12.25 2.85
C VAL A 98 -2.56 -13.18 3.87
N ILE A 99 -3.79 -12.86 4.26
CA ILE A 99 -4.61 -13.70 5.14
C ILE A 99 -5.52 -14.58 4.29
N THR A 100 -5.35 -15.90 4.38
CA THR A 100 -6.25 -16.90 3.79
C THR A 100 -6.86 -17.78 4.88
N ASP A 101 -6.26 -18.94 5.18
CA ASP A 101 -6.54 -19.79 6.36
C ASP A 101 -5.52 -19.57 7.49
N GLY A 102 -4.72 -18.51 7.34
CA GLY A 102 -3.60 -18.12 8.17
C GLY A 102 -2.86 -16.96 7.50
N MET A 103 -1.89 -16.37 8.20
CA MET A 103 -1.04 -15.32 7.64
C MET A 103 0.11 -15.94 6.83
N ILE A 104 0.28 -15.51 5.59
CA ILE A 104 1.30 -15.99 4.66
C ILE A 104 2.00 -14.78 4.05
N GLU A 105 3.34 -14.77 4.09
CA GLU A 105 4.18 -13.78 3.42
C GLU A 105 4.50 -14.28 2.01
N CYS A 106 4.18 -13.46 1.00
CA CYS A 106 4.32 -13.79 -0.41
C CYS A 106 5.27 -12.80 -1.08
N GLN A 107 6.28 -13.29 -1.79
CA GLN A 107 7.19 -12.46 -2.60
C GLN A 107 6.79 -12.50 -4.08
N GLN A 108 7.06 -11.42 -4.81
CA GLN A 108 6.78 -11.32 -6.25
C GLN A 108 7.84 -12.02 -7.11
#